data_AF-A0A854BZJ6-F1
#
_entry.id   AF-A0A854BZJ6-F1
#
_cell.length_a   1.000
_cell.length_b   1.000
_cell.length_c   1.000
_cell.angle_alpha   90.00
_cell.angle_beta   90.00
_cell.angle_gamma   90.00
#
_symmetry.space_group_name_H-M   'P 1'
#
loop_
_entity.id
_entity.type
_entity.pdbx_description
1 polymer ?
#
loop_
_entity_poly.entity_id
_entity_poly.type
_entity_poly.pdbx_seq_one_letter_code
_entity_poly.pdbx_strand_id
1 'polypeptide(L)'
;MLSYSQVSFSKFKFKKDSPFGCCPGRKMTDVKFKITSDKAIKYVRVYYYGVNQVGDAVSSDIVGAVNANVEHTKHRMIFFTGPFETNKTYSRWASGTFIYPLEVIAFPYLLEILYMDGEEEKIKLDKENFHIYFPCIKKWIDVNVEDGI
;
A
#
# COMPACT_ATOMS: atom_id res chain seq x y z
N MET A 1 3.40 -23.15 -13.93
CA MET A 1 3.63 -21.85 -14.60
C MET A 1 4.38 -20.96 -13.63
N LEU A 2 5.52 -20.41 -14.03
CA LEU A 2 6.19 -19.36 -13.24
C LEU A 2 5.29 -18.12 -13.30
N SER A 3 4.68 -17.73 -12.17
CA SER A 3 3.92 -16.48 -12.07
C SER A 3 4.90 -15.33 -12.24
N TYR A 4 4.89 -14.68 -13.40
CA TYR A 4 5.65 -13.44 -13.61
C TYR A 4 4.85 -12.30 -12.99
N SER A 5 5.40 -11.65 -11.96
CA SER A 5 4.82 -10.41 -11.45
C SER A 5 4.85 -9.35 -12.54
N GLN A 6 3.80 -8.56 -12.63
CA GLN A 6 3.70 -7.44 -13.57
C GLN A 6 4.36 -6.17 -13.04
N VAL A 7 4.40 -6.05 -11.71
CA VAL A 7 5.07 -4.98 -10.97
C VAL A 7 5.75 -5.60 -9.76
N SER A 8 6.96 -5.13 -9.46
CA SER A 8 7.71 -5.54 -8.27
C SER A 8 8.09 -4.33 -7.41
N PHE A 9 7.59 -4.30 -6.17
CA PHE A 9 7.79 -3.25 -5.19
C PHE A 9 9.03 -3.52 -4.33
N SER A 10 10.12 -2.83 -4.67
CA SER A 10 11.36 -2.80 -3.88
C SER A 10 11.27 -1.97 -2.59
N LYS A 11 10.25 -1.11 -2.48
CA LYS A 11 9.97 -0.34 -1.28
C LYS A 11 8.48 -0.02 -1.20
N PHE A 12 7.87 -0.29 -0.05
CA PHE A 12 6.52 0.13 0.30
C PHE A 12 6.46 0.30 1.82
N LYS A 13 6.57 1.55 2.31
CA LYS A 13 6.58 1.82 3.75
C LYS A 13 6.08 3.22 4.07
N PHE A 14 5.65 3.40 5.32
CA PHE A 14 5.42 4.73 5.85
C PHE A 14 6.72 5.44 6.22
N LYS A 15 6.70 6.77 6.11
CA LYS A 15 7.69 7.69 6.67
C LYS A 15 6.99 8.80 7.42
N LYS A 16 7.67 9.37 8.42
CA LYS A 16 7.20 10.56 9.13
C LYS A 16 6.94 11.69 8.14
N ASP A 17 5.77 12.28 8.23
CA ASP A 17 5.31 13.38 7.36
C ASP A 17 4.68 14.48 8.21
N SER A 18 5.46 14.95 9.18
CA SER A 18 5.07 16.06 10.06
C SER A 18 6.01 17.25 9.80
N PRO A 19 5.72 18.06 8.76
CA PRO A 19 6.48 19.26 8.50
C PRO A 19 6.31 20.23 9.68
N PHE A 20 7.43 20.64 10.27
CA PHE A 20 7.49 21.62 11.38
C PHE A 20 6.67 21.24 12.62
N GLY A 21 6.42 19.95 12.87
CA GLY A 21 5.62 19.50 14.01
C GLY A 21 4.11 19.71 13.84
N CYS A 22 3.68 20.29 12.72
CA CYS A 22 2.27 20.37 12.35
C CYS A 22 1.78 18.96 11.96
N CYS A 23 0.59 18.58 12.43
CA CYS A 23 -0.02 17.26 12.27
C CYS A 23 0.80 16.08 12.86
N PRO A 24 0.86 15.94 14.20
CA PRO A 24 1.45 14.78 14.87
C PRO A 24 0.85 13.46 14.36
N GLY A 25 1.68 12.43 14.21
CA GLY A 25 1.24 11.12 13.73
C GLY A 25 1.00 11.00 12.23
N ARG A 26 1.06 12.11 11.47
CA ARG A 26 0.96 12.10 10.00
C ARG A 26 2.13 11.37 9.35
N LYS A 27 1.81 10.52 8.38
CA LYS A 27 2.72 9.65 7.65
C LYS A 27 2.49 9.77 6.15
N MET A 28 3.59 9.79 5.42
CA MET A 28 3.63 9.65 3.96
C MET A 28 3.94 8.20 3.60
N THR A 29 3.47 7.75 2.45
CA THR A 29 3.93 6.50 1.83
C THR A 29 5.13 6.79 0.95
N ASP A 30 6.22 6.05 1.13
CA ASP A 30 7.42 6.06 0.27
C ASP A 30 7.49 4.75 -0.49
N VAL A 31 7.35 4.84 -1.82
CA VAL A 31 7.15 3.70 -2.70
C VAL A 31 8.16 3.69 -3.83
N LYS A 32 8.74 2.52 -4.10
CA LYS A 32 9.62 2.29 -5.25
C LYS A 32 9.28 0.96 -5.89
N PHE A 33 8.91 0.99 -7.16
CA PHE A 33 8.50 -0.19 -7.90
C PHE A 33 9.09 -0.23 -9.30
N LYS A 34 9.26 -1.44 -9.83
CA LYS A 34 9.71 -1.70 -11.19
C LYS A 34 8.56 -2.32 -11.97
N ILE A 35 8.36 -1.87 -13.21
CA ILE A 35 7.46 -2.54 -14.15
C ILE A 35 8.20 -3.75 -14.72
N THR A 36 7.68 -4.93 -14.47
CA THR A 36 8.22 -6.21 -14.95
C THR A 36 7.31 -6.86 -16.00
N SER A 37 6.11 -6.33 -16.19
CA SER A 37 5.22 -6.64 -17.31
C SER A 37 5.88 -6.36 -18.65
N ASP A 38 5.51 -7.12 -19.67
CA ASP A 38 5.83 -6.88 -21.07
C ASP A 38 5.05 -5.68 -21.64
N LYS A 39 3.89 -5.37 -21.07
CA LYS A 39 3.02 -4.27 -21.47
C LYS A 39 3.25 -3.00 -20.65
N ALA A 40 3.04 -1.84 -21.29
CA ALA A 40 3.00 -0.56 -20.60
C ALA A 40 1.74 -0.46 -19.73
N ILE A 41 1.91 0.08 -18.51
CA ILE A 41 0.85 0.17 -17.51
C ILE A 41 0.34 1.61 -17.40
N LYS A 42 -0.98 1.78 -17.41
CA LYS A 42 -1.64 3.07 -17.23
C LYS A 42 -1.84 3.42 -15.76
N TYR A 43 -2.27 2.48 -14.93
CA TYR A 43 -2.42 2.68 -13.50
C TYR A 43 -1.90 1.49 -12.70
N VAL A 44 -1.28 1.80 -11.56
CA VAL A 44 -0.98 0.82 -10.51
C VAL A 44 -1.69 1.31 -9.25
N ARG A 45 -2.55 0.47 -8.67
CA ARG A 45 -3.31 0.80 -7.46
C ARG A 45 -2.98 -0.21 -6.39
N VAL A 46 -2.55 0.27 -5.23
CA VAL A 46 -2.26 -0.59 -4.09
C VAL A 46 -3.24 -0.26 -2.98
N TYR A 47 -3.98 -1.27 -2.56
CA TYR A 47 -4.83 -1.24 -1.39
C TYR A 47 -4.08 -1.85 -0.21
N TYR A 48 -4.12 -1.17 0.92
CA TYR A 48 -3.32 -1.51 2.09
C TYR A 48 -4.01 -1.14 3.40
N TYR A 49 -3.57 -1.78 4.48
CA TYR A 49 -3.89 -1.44 5.86
C TYR A 49 -2.72 -0.69 6.50
N GLY A 50 -3.02 0.15 7.49
CA GLY A 50 -2.02 0.50 8.50
C GLY A 50 -2.07 -0.54 9.60
N VAL A 51 -0.99 -1.28 9.81
CA VAL A 51 -0.92 -2.38 10.77
C VAL A 51 -0.05 -1.99 11.96
N ASN A 52 -0.56 -2.16 13.17
CA ASN A 52 0.19 -1.89 14.39
C ASN A 52 1.26 -3.00 14.66
N GLN A 53 1.97 -2.90 15.78
CA GLN A 53 3.03 -3.85 16.12
C GLN A 53 2.54 -5.25 16.51
N VAL A 54 1.25 -5.41 16.85
CA VAL A 54 0.65 -6.70 17.26
C VAL A 54 -0.15 -7.38 16.14
N GLY A 55 -0.34 -6.71 15.00
CA GLY A 55 -0.96 -7.29 13.80
C GLY A 55 -2.36 -6.76 13.47
N ASP A 56 -2.87 -5.77 14.20
CA ASP A 56 -4.20 -5.22 13.97
C ASP A 56 -4.19 -4.11 12.93
N ALA A 57 -5.19 -4.10 12.06
CA ALA A 57 -5.46 -2.97 11.18
C ALA A 57 -6.04 -1.80 11.99
N VAL A 58 -5.31 -0.70 12.05
CA VAL A 58 -5.75 0.52 12.74
C VAL A 58 -6.34 1.52 11.76
N SER A 59 -7.27 2.34 12.24
CA SER A 59 -7.83 3.43 11.45
C SER A 59 -6.90 4.65 11.46
N SER A 60 -6.83 5.35 10.32
CA SER A 60 -6.07 6.60 10.20
C SER A 60 -6.83 7.83 10.73
N ASP A 61 -8.09 7.68 11.13
CA ASP A 61 -8.94 8.82 11.52
C ASP A 61 -9.10 8.87 13.04
N ILE A 62 -8.07 9.37 13.73
CA ILE A 62 -8.25 9.89 15.10
C ILE A 62 -8.29 11.43 15.01
N VAL A 63 -9.37 11.96 14.46
CA VAL A 63 -9.70 13.39 14.56
C VAL A 63 -11.18 13.53 14.94
N GLY A 64 -11.42 13.76 16.23
CA GLY A 64 -12.64 14.38 16.78
C GLY A 64 -13.99 13.86 16.26
N ALA A 65 -14.42 12.68 16.73
CA ALA A 65 -15.81 12.18 16.70
C ALA A 65 -16.30 11.39 15.46
N VAL A 66 -15.40 10.79 14.67
CA VAL A 66 -15.79 9.72 13.73
C VAL A 66 -15.45 8.39 14.37
N ASN A 67 -16.44 7.49 14.46
CA ASN A 67 -16.30 6.19 15.11
C ASN A 67 -15.23 5.37 14.38
N ALA A 68 -14.04 5.22 14.99
CA ALA A 68 -12.84 4.59 14.41
C ALA A 68 -12.98 3.08 14.15
N ASN A 69 -14.15 2.50 14.47
CA ASN A 69 -14.38 1.06 14.57
C ASN A 69 -15.22 0.48 13.41
N VAL A 70 -15.16 1.06 12.22
CA VAL A 70 -15.84 0.47 11.05
C VAL A 70 -14.82 0.05 10.00
N GLU A 71 -14.93 -1.19 9.51
CA GLU A 71 -14.01 -1.85 8.56
C GLU A 71 -13.65 -0.96 7.35
N HIS A 72 -14.59 -0.13 6.89
CA HIS A 72 -14.36 0.76 5.75
C HIS A 72 -13.40 1.93 6.03
N THR A 73 -13.06 2.19 7.28
CA THR A 73 -12.11 3.26 7.68
C THR A 73 -10.66 2.76 7.80
N LYS A 74 -10.48 1.43 7.85
CA LYS A 74 -9.18 0.77 8.07
C LYS A 74 -8.41 0.51 6.79
N HIS A 75 -9.11 0.35 5.66
CA HIS A 75 -8.46 0.17 4.36
C HIS A 75 -8.13 1.53 3.72
N ARG A 76 -6.96 1.60 3.09
CA ARG A 76 -6.48 2.77 2.35
C ARG A 76 -6.01 2.33 0.98
N MET A 77 -5.93 3.30 0.08
CA MET A 77 -5.59 3.06 -1.30
C MET A 77 -4.65 4.15 -1.79
N ILE A 78 -3.64 3.76 -2.57
CA ILE A 78 -2.77 4.68 -3.27
C ILE A 78 -2.85 4.43 -4.77
N PHE A 79 -3.00 5.52 -5.52
CA PHE A 79 -3.10 5.51 -6.98
C PHE A 79 -1.80 6.03 -7.58
N PHE A 80 -1.18 5.21 -8.43
CA PHE A 80 -0.08 5.65 -9.27
C PHE A 80 -0.58 5.75 -10.70
N THR A 81 -0.51 6.95 -11.27
CA THR A 81 -0.89 7.23 -12.65
C THR A 81 0.35 7.26 -13.53
N GLY A 82 0.30 6.49 -14.61
CA GLY A 82 1.32 6.37 -15.64
C GLY A 82 1.17 7.41 -16.76
N PRO A 83 1.68 7.10 -17.97
CA PRO A 83 2.14 5.78 -18.41
C PRO A 83 3.42 5.32 -17.70
N PHE A 84 3.47 4.04 -17.34
CA PHE A 84 4.65 3.36 -16.83
C PHE A 84 5.16 2.39 -17.88
N GLU A 85 6.40 2.60 -18.33
CA GLU A 85 7.03 1.82 -19.37
C GLU A 85 7.64 0.53 -18.81
N THR A 86 7.65 -0.50 -19.65
CA THR A 86 8.26 -1.81 -19.39
C THR A 86 9.71 -1.69 -18.94
N ASN A 87 10.09 -2.50 -17.94
CA ASN A 87 11.44 -2.59 -17.38
C ASN A 87 11.98 -1.30 -16.73
N LYS A 88 11.18 -0.24 -16.59
CA LYS A 88 11.56 0.99 -15.87
C LYS A 88 11.21 0.91 -14.39
N THR A 89 12.01 1.62 -13.58
CA THR A 89 11.81 1.76 -12.13
C THR A 89 11.33 3.16 -11.80
N TYR A 90 10.31 3.24 -10.95
CA TYR A 90 9.68 4.48 -10.53
C TYR A 90 9.76 4.63 -9.02
N SER A 91 10.00 5.87 -8.57
CA SER A 91 9.89 6.25 -7.16
C SER A 91 8.79 7.28 -7.02
N ARG A 92 7.91 7.08 -6.04
CA ARG A 92 6.76 7.93 -5.76
C ARG A 92 6.60 8.08 -4.25
N TRP A 93 6.10 9.23 -3.84
CA TRP A 93 5.69 9.46 -2.46
C TRP A 93 4.34 10.16 -2.46
N ALA A 94 3.53 9.87 -1.45
CA ALA A 94 2.28 10.57 -1.22
C ALA A 94 2.22 11.00 0.25
N SER A 95 2.08 12.31 0.47
CA SER A 95 1.98 12.92 1.80
C SER A 95 0.56 12.75 2.36
N GLY A 96 0.45 12.69 3.69
CA GLY A 96 -0.84 12.64 4.39
C GLY A 96 -1.64 11.37 4.15
N THR A 97 -1.00 10.28 3.72
CA THR A 97 -1.66 9.02 3.40
C THR A 97 -2.18 8.26 4.62
N PHE A 98 -1.63 8.54 5.80
CA PHE A 98 -2.04 7.89 7.04
C PHE A 98 -1.74 8.80 8.24
N ILE A 99 -2.61 8.83 9.25
CA ILE A 99 -2.43 9.59 10.48
C ILE A 99 -2.65 8.63 11.66
N TYR A 100 -1.60 8.37 12.42
CA TYR A 100 -1.69 7.55 13.63
C TYR A 100 -0.54 7.92 14.57
N PRO A 101 -0.75 8.03 15.89
CA PRO A 101 0.29 8.51 16.79
C PRO A 101 1.47 7.53 16.89
N LEU A 102 1.21 6.22 16.82
CA LEU A 102 2.24 5.19 16.98
C LEU A 102 2.85 4.76 15.64
N GLU A 103 3.90 3.95 15.73
CA GLU A 103 4.48 3.27 14.58
C GLU A 103 3.50 2.26 13.98
N VAL A 104 3.37 2.31 12.66
CA VAL A 104 2.52 1.39 11.89
C VAL A 104 3.24 1.02 10.60
N ILE A 105 2.90 -0.14 10.07
CA ILE A 105 3.41 -0.68 8.82
C ILE A 105 2.33 -0.52 7.76
N ALA A 106 2.71 -0.10 6.55
CA ALA A 106 1.82 -0.15 5.40
C ALA A 106 1.81 -1.59 4.86
N PHE A 107 0.70 -2.31 4.99
CA PHE A 107 0.61 -3.71 4.60
C PHE A 107 -0.40 -3.90 3.46
N PRO A 108 0.04 -4.28 2.24
CA PRO A 108 -0.82 -4.38 1.07
C PRO A 108 -1.66 -5.67 1.11
N TYR A 109 -2.89 -5.61 0.61
CA TYR A 109 -3.79 -6.76 0.52
C TYR A 109 -4.42 -6.96 -0.87
N LEU A 110 -4.42 -5.92 -1.71
CA LEU A 110 -4.93 -5.99 -3.09
C LEU A 110 -4.10 -5.07 -3.99
N LEU A 111 -3.72 -5.58 -5.15
CA LEU A 111 -3.05 -4.85 -6.22
C LEU A 111 -3.95 -4.85 -7.45
N GLU A 112 -4.24 -3.68 -8.01
CA GLU A 112 -4.91 -3.56 -9.30
C GLU A 112 -3.98 -2.90 -10.32
N ILE A 113 -3.96 -3.43 -11.53
CA ILE A 113 -3.16 -2.96 -12.65
C ILE A 113 -4.09 -2.72 -13.82
N LEU A 114 -4.06 -1.50 -14.37
CA LEU A 114 -4.74 -1.18 -15.63
C LEU A 114 -3.69 -0.93 -16.70
N TYR A 115 -3.72 -1.70 -17.77
CA TYR A 115 -2.82 -1.58 -18.91
C TYR A 115 -3.28 -0.48 -19.87
N MET A 116 -2.38 -0.06 -20.77
CA MET A 116 -2.68 0.99 -21.75
C MET A 116 -3.71 0.56 -22.81
N ASP A 117 -3.83 -0.74 -23.08
CA ASP A 117 -4.82 -1.34 -23.99
C ASP A 117 -6.21 -1.51 -23.36
N GLY A 118 -6.35 -1.19 -22.07
CA GLY A 118 -7.60 -1.26 -21.32
C GLY A 118 -7.81 -2.58 -20.56
N GLU A 119 -6.89 -3.55 -20.67
CA GLU A 119 -6.92 -4.75 -19.83
C GLU A 119 -6.72 -4.37 -18.36
N GLU A 120 -7.42 -5.07 -17.47
CA GLU A 120 -7.33 -4.88 -16.02
C GLU A 120 -7.03 -6.20 -15.33
N GLU A 121 -6.10 -6.17 -14.39
CA GLU A 121 -5.73 -7.30 -13.55
C GLU A 121 -5.88 -6.95 -12.08
N LYS A 122 -6.61 -7.79 -11.34
CA LYS A 122 -6.80 -7.66 -9.89
C LYS A 122 -6.17 -8.85 -9.19
N ILE A 123 -5.22 -8.56 -8.32
CA ILE A 123 -4.39 -9.55 -7.63
C ILE A 123 -4.65 -9.39 -6.13
N LYS A 124 -5.42 -10.33 -5.57
CA LYS A 124 -5.56 -10.44 -4.11
C LYS A 124 -4.27 -11.02 -3.54
N LEU A 125 -3.70 -10.32 -2.57
CA LEU A 125 -2.44 -10.74 -1.95
C LEU A 125 -2.73 -11.69 -0.79
N ASP A 126 -1.91 -12.73 -0.69
CA ASP A 126 -1.95 -13.72 0.37
C ASP A 126 -0.53 -14.15 0.77
N LYS A 127 -0.44 -15.04 1.76
CA LYS A 127 0.82 -15.58 2.27
C LYS A 127 1.68 -16.25 1.19
N GLU A 128 1.08 -16.77 0.14
CA GLU A 128 1.77 -17.53 -0.91
C GLU A 128 2.30 -16.62 -2.00
N ASN A 129 1.61 -15.52 -2.32
CA ASN A 129 1.95 -14.69 -3.49
C ASN A 129 2.55 -13.31 -3.16
N PHE A 130 2.42 -12.81 -1.92
CA PHE A 130 2.76 -11.42 -1.61
C PHE A 130 4.22 -11.08 -1.93
N HIS A 131 5.14 -12.03 -1.72
CA HIS A 131 6.57 -11.85 -1.90
C HIS A 131 6.97 -11.66 -3.36
N ILE A 132 6.15 -12.12 -4.31
CA ILE A 132 6.36 -11.95 -5.75
C ILE A 132 6.20 -10.45 -6.11
N TYR A 133 5.17 -9.81 -5.56
CA TYR A 133 4.84 -8.40 -5.84
C TYR A 133 5.53 -7.44 -4.88
N PHE A 134 5.65 -7.78 -3.60
CA PHE A 134 6.22 -6.96 -2.54
C PHE A 134 7.41 -7.67 -1.86
N PRO A 135 8.51 -7.94 -2.58
CA PRO A 135 9.69 -8.60 -2.00
C PRO A 135 10.34 -7.80 -0.86
N CYS A 136 10.01 -6.52 -0.72
CA CYS A 136 10.44 -5.69 0.41
C CYS A 136 9.77 -6.03 1.75
N ILE A 137 8.66 -6.77 1.73
CA ILE A 137 7.96 -7.26 2.93
C ILE A 137 8.53 -8.62 3.30
N LYS A 138 9.05 -8.75 4.52
CA LYS A 138 9.80 -9.95 4.95
C LYS A 138 8.92 -11.06 5.50
N LYS A 139 7.75 -10.70 6.05
CA LYS A 139 6.86 -11.63 6.75
C LYS A 139 5.42 -11.30 6.42
N TRP A 140 4.63 -12.32 6.12
CA TRP A 140 3.18 -12.21 6.04
C TRP A 140 2.60 -11.92 7.43
N ILE A 141 1.61 -11.02 7.47
CA ILE A 141 0.86 -10.69 8.67
C ILE A 141 -0.60 -11.07 8.41
N ASP A 142 -1.16 -11.94 9.23
CA ASP A 142 -2.60 -12.21 9.23
C ASP A 142 -3.28 -11.02 9.91
N VAL A 143 -3.62 -10.01 9.09
CA VAL A 143 -4.11 -8.72 9.57
C VAL A 143 -5.48 -8.88 10.21
N ASN A 144 -5.58 -8.52 11.49
CA ASN A 144 -6.86 -8.48 12.18
C ASN A 144 -7.62 -7.19 11.82
N VAL A 145 -8.70 -7.32 11.06
CA VAL A 145 -9.55 -6.20 10.64
C VAL A 145 -10.70 -5.92 11.61
N GLU A 146 -10.99 -6.84 12.52
CA GLU A 146 -12.11 -6.77 13.48
C GLU A 146 -11.69 -5.97 14.72
N ASP A 147 -10.55 -6.30 15.33
CA ASP A 147 -10.21 -5.82 16.69
C ASP A 147 -9.32 -4.57 16.76
N GLY A 148 -8.91 -3.99 15.63
CA GLY A 148 -8.07 -2.79 15.64
C GLY A 148 -8.82 -1.55 16.15
N ILE A 149 -8.62 -1.21 17.43
CA ILE A 149 -9.11 -0.02 18.15
C ILE A 149 -8.07 1.10 18.07
#